data_AF-A0A4Q0M542-F1
#
_entry.id   AF-A0A4Q0M542-F1
#
_cell.length_a   1.000
_cell.length_b   1.000
_cell.length_c   1.000
_cell.angle_alpha   90.00
_cell.angle_beta   90.00
_cell.angle_gamma   90.00
#
_symmetry.space_group_name_H-M   'P 1'
#
loop_
_entity.id
_entity.type
_entity.pdbx_description
1 polymer ?
#
loop_
_entity_poly.entity_id
_entity_poly.type
_entity_poly.pdbx_seq_one_letter_code
_entity_poly.pdbx_strand_id
1 'polypeptide(L)'
;MKKLFYLAFLVLALSGKSYADDKNKSEKKDAEVSYFAENNFLSKYQSAANVKWTVTNQFQKASFTLDGVKMSAFFDLNGDYIATTQYVDFNKLPAVSKSRLQKFYADYSVDEIVRYDFDGQNDSGLYLLSGQRNYGTIYFASLKNKEESMVVKITPDGEVSYLKNL
;
A
#
# COMPACT_ATOMS: atom_id res chain seq x y z
N MET A 1 -9.38 -13.88 4.05
CA MET A 1 -8.51 -15.07 4.22
C MET A 1 -7.44 -15.02 3.11
N LYS A 2 -6.13 -15.02 3.34
CA LYS A 2 -5.34 -15.27 4.57
C LYS A 2 -4.12 -14.33 4.62
N LYS A 3 -4.13 -13.20 5.33
CA LYS A 3 -5.23 -12.55 6.08
C LYS A 3 -5.77 -11.25 5.46
N LEU A 4 -5.06 -10.21 5.00
CA LEU A 4 -3.75 -10.06 4.31
C LEU A 4 -3.66 -10.75 2.93
N PHE A 5 -3.19 -10.01 1.92
CA PHE A 5 -2.19 -10.46 0.95
C PHE A 5 -1.05 -9.42 0.92
N TYR A 6 -0.40 -9.34 2.08
CA TYR A 6 0.85 -8.63 2.38
C TYR A 6 0.91 -7.13 2.05
N LEU A 7 0.03 -6.33 2.67
CA LEU A 7 0.13 -4.86 2.69
C LEU A 7 0.17 -4.21 1.28
N ALA A 8 -0.38 -4.89 0.26
CA ALA A 8 -0.11 -4.68 -1.18
C ALA A 8 1.33 -4.24 -1.49
N PHE A 9 2.28 -4.84 -0.76
CA PHE A 9 3.69 -4.54 -0.77
C PHE A 9 4.10 -3.09 -0.46
N LEU A 10 3.73 -2.66 0.74
CA LEU A 10 4.60 -1.81 1.58
C LEU A 10 5.91 -2.50 2.04
N VAL A 11 6.45 -3.40 1.20
CA VAL A 11 7.83 -3.87 1.24
C VAL A 11 8.25 -4.17 -0.21
N LEU A 12 8.11 -3.19 -1.11
CA LEU A 12 8.88 -3.17 -2.37
C LEU A 12 10.00 -2.10 -2.29
N ALA A 13 10.60 -2.06 -1.09
CA ALA A 13 11.59 -1.12 -0.58
C ALA A 13 11.10 0.31 -0.34
N LEU A 14 11.54 0.86 0.78
CA LEU A 14 11.54 2.29 1.06
C LEU A 14 12.84 2.81 0.43
N SER A 15 12.69 3.44 -0.72
CA SER A 15 13.54 3.30 -1.90
C SER A 15 15.07 3.36 -1.66
N GLY A 16 15.74 2.19 -1.53
CA GLY A 16 17.19 2.15 -1.20
C GLY A 16 18.06 1.07 -1.88
N LYS A 17 17.56 -0.15 -2.10
CA LYS A 17 18.31 -1.19 -2.84
C LYS A 17 17.38 -1.99 -3.75
N SER A 18 17.81 -2.15 -5.00
CA SER A 18 17.14 -3.00 -5.99
C SER A 18 16.90 -4.40 -5.43
N TYR A 19 15.73 -4.96 -5.71
CA TYR A 19 15.54 -6.41 -5.64
C TYR A 19 16.44 -7.07 -6.70
N ALA A 20 17.65 -7.45 -6.29
CA ALA A 20 18.51 -8.36 -7.02
C ALA A 20 18.10 -9.79 -6.65
N ASP A 21 17.00 -10.24 -7.24
CA ASP A 21 16.49 -11.61 -7.19
C ASP A 21 15.88 -11.87 -8.58
N ASP A 22 16.32 -12.81 -9.40
CA ASP A 22 17.14 -14.01 -9.14
C ASP A 22 18.09 -14.28 -10.33
N LYS A 23 19.21 -15.00 -10.13
CA LYS A 23 20.18 -15.41 -11.17
C LYS A 23 19.68 -16.58 -12.04
N ASN A 24 18.38 -16.73 -12.21
CA ASN A 24 17.78 -17.74 -13.09
C ASN A 24 17.09 -17.06 -14.27
N LYS A 25 17.87 -16.83 -15.32
CA LYS A 25 17.40 -16.42 -16.65
C LYS A 25 16.75 -17.61 -17.38
N SER A 26 15.74 -18.22 -16.77
CA SER A 26 14.73 -18.95 -17.52
C SER A 26 13.85 -17.93 -18.23
N GLU A 27 13.50 -18.20 -19.48
CA GLU A 27 12.65 -17.34 -20.30
C GLU A 27 11.21 -17.38 -19.76
N LYS A 28 10.97 -16.61 -18.69
CA LYS A 28 9.61 -16.30 -18.26
C LYS A 28 8.97 -15.50 -19.37
N LYS A 29 8.08 -16.14 -20.12
CA LYS A 29 7.01 -15.48 -20.87
C LYS A 29 6.51 -14.32 -20.02
N ASP A 30 6.47 -13.11 -20.58
CA ASP A 30 5.88 -11.97 -19.89
C ASP A 30 4.47 -12.39 -19.44
N ALA A 31 4.26 -12.42 -18.13
CA ALA A 31 3.01 -12.90 -17.58
C ALA A 31 1.93 -11.89 -17.95
N GLU A 32 1.00 -12.32 -18.79
CA GLU A 32 -0.05 -11.46 -19.33
C GLU A 32 -0.97 -10.97 -18.20
N VAL A 33 -1.35 -9.69 -18.26
CA VAL A 33 -2.33 -9.12 -17.34
C VAL A 33 -3.70 -9.73 -17.62
N SER A 34 -4.44 -10.07 -16.58
CA SER A 34 -5.78 -10.62 -16.72
C SER A 34 -6.75 -9.54 -17.21
N TYR A 35 -7.62 -9.92 -18.14
CA TYR A 35 -8.70 -9.07 -18.65
C TYR A 35 -9.53 -8.44 -17.52
N PHE A 36 -9.75 -9.16 -16.41
CA PHE A 36 -10.46 -8.62 -15.25
C PHE A 36 -9.66 -7.52 -14.52
N ALA A 37 -8.34 -7.65 -14.38
CA ALA A 37 -7.51 -6.60 -13.79
C ALA A 37 -7.51 -5.33 -14.66
N GLU A 38 -7.41 -5.47 -15.99
CA GLU A 38 -7.48 -4.33 -16.91
C GLU A 38 -8.82 -3.61 -16.83
N ASN A 39 -9.94 -4.35 -16.87
CA ASN A 39 -11.27 -3.74 -16.79
C ASN A 39 -11.56 -3.10 -15.42
N ASN A 40 -11.18 -3.75 -14.32
CA ASN A 40 -11.31 -3.18 -12.98
C ASN A 40 -10.44 -1.93 -12.81
N PHE A 41 -9.25 -1.90 -13.42
CA PHE A 41 -8.41 -0.71 -13.48
C PHE A 41 -9.06 0.43 -14.29
N LEU A 42 -9.48 0.18 -15.53
CA LEU A 42 -10.11 1.18 -16.40
C LEU A 42 -11.41 1.74 -15.80
N SER A 43 -12.18 0.89 -15.12
CA SER A 43 -13.40 1.28 -14.41
C SER A 43 -13.12 2.22 -13.23
N LYS A 44 -12.11 1.90 -12.38
CA LYS A 44 -11.79 2.66 -11.16
C LYS A 44 -10.95 3.93 -11.41
N TYR A 45 -10.09 3.94 -12.44
CA TYR A 45 -9.16 5.06 -12.72
C TYR A 45 -9.33 5.61 -14.15
N GLN A 46 -10.51 6.14 -14.43
CA GLN A 46 -10.77 6.89 -15.66
C GLN A 46 -9.76 8.04 -15.79
N SER A 47 -9.30 8.31 -17.02
CA SER A 47 -8.24 9.29 -17.33
C SER A 47 -6.83 8.99 -16.78
N ALA A 48 -6.57 7.78 -16.26
CA ALA A 48 -5.21 7.38 -15.90
C ALA A 48 -4.26 7.36 -17.10
N ALA A 49 -3.09 7.97 -16.94
CA ALA A 49 -2.02 8.06 -17.95
C ALA A 49 -0.77 7.28 -17.52
N ASN A 50 0.14 7.03 -18.48
CA ASN A 50 1.43 6.36 -18.24
C ASN A 50 1.32 4.99 -17.55
N VAL A 51 0.25 4.25 -17.83
CA VAL A 51 -0.03 2.94 -17.20
C VAL A 51 1.04 1.93 -17.59
N LYS A 52 1.66 1.31 -16.58
CA LYS A 52 2.63 0.21 -16.73
C LYS A 52 2.24 -0.94 -15.83
N TRP A 53 2.00 -2.10 -16.42
CA TRP A 53 1.70 -3.32 -15.69
C TRP A 53 2.96 -4.02 -15.20
N THR A 54 2.84 -4.71 -14.08
CA THR A 54 3.83 -5.65 -13.55
C THR A 54 3.06 -6.83 -12.98
N VAL A 55 3.18 -7.99 -13.61
CA VAL A 55 2.54 -9.23 -13.16
C VAL A 55 3.57 -10.09 -12.44
N THR A 56 3.15 -10.67 -11.33
CA THR A 56 3.96 -11.58 -10.50
C THR A 56 3.18 -12.87 -10.26
N ASN A 57 3.79 -13.85 -9.58
CA ASN A 57 3.08 -15.03 -9.09
C ASN A 57 2.19 -14.76 -7.85
N GLN A 58 1.95 -13.50 -7.48
CA GLN A 58 1.18 -13.10 -6.29
C GLN A 58 0.12 -12.03 -6.57
N PHE A 59 0.42 -11.09 -7.45
CA PHE A 59 -0.44 -9.94 -7.78
C PHE A 59 -0.16 -9.40 -9.18
N GLN A 60 -1.08 -8.58 -9.66
CA GLN A 60 -0.97 -7.75 -10.85
C GLN A 60 -0.98 -6.28 -10.42
N LYS A 61 0.02 -5.50 -10.81
CA LYS A 61 0.15 -4.08 -10.40
C LYS A 61 0.14 -3.16 -11.61
N ALA A 62 -0.79 -2.22 -11.65
CA ALA A 62 -0.74 -1.06 -12.54
C ALA A 62 -0.03 0.09 -11.83
N SER A 63 1.10 0.56 -12.36
CA SER A 63 1.74 1.82 -11.96
C SER A 63 1.32 2.91 -12.94
N PHE A 64 0.76 4.02 -12.47
CA PHE A 64 0.12 5.01 -13.35
C PHE A 64 0.22 6.43 -12.79
N THR A 65 -0.21 7.40 -13.60
CA THR A 65 -0.38 8.81 -13.21
C THR A 65 -1.85 9.18 -13.33
N LEU A 66 -2.44 9.78 -12.30
CA LEU A 66 -3.80 10.33 -12.30
C LEU A 66 -3.72 11.76 -11.76
N ASP A 67 -4.26 12.74 -12.48
CA ASP A 67 -4.21 14.18 -12.13
C ASP A 67 -2.80 14.68 -11.75
N GLY A 68 -1.77 14.17 -12.44
CA GLY A 68 -0.35 14.47 -12.17
C GLY A 68 0.27 13.71 -11.00
N VAL A 69 -0.52 12.96 -10.23
CA VAL A 69 -0.08 12.16 -9.07
C VAL A 69 0.30 10.75 -9.51
N LYS A 70 1.48 10.28 -9.11
CA LYS A 70 1.91 8.88 -9.31
C LYS A 70 1.25 7.97 -8.28
N MET A 71 0.64 6.88 -8.75
CA MET A 71 -0.06 5.90 -7.92
C MET A 71 0.27 4.47 -8.36
N SER A 72 -0.07 3.48 -7.53
CA SER A 72 -0.03 2.06 -7.90
C SER A 72 -1.32 1.38 -7.47
N ALA A 73 -1.99 0.70 -8.38
CA ALA A 73 -3.17 -0.12 -8.11
C ALA A 73 -2.79 -1.59 -8.19
N PHE A 74 -3.25 -2.37 -7.21
CA PHE A 74 -2.95 -3.78 -7.06
C PHE A 74 -4.22 -4.60 -7.20
N PHE A 75 -4.10 -5.70 -7.94
CA PHE A 75 -5.14 -6.68 -8.19
C PHE A 75 -4.58 -8.07 -7.88
N ASP A 76 -5.45 -9.01 -7.50
CA ASP A 76 -5.05 -10.41 -7.31
C ASP A 76 -4.83 -11.11 -8.66
N LEU A 77 -4.55 -12.42 -8.66
CA LEU A 77 -4.34 -13.17 -9.91
C LEU A 77 -5.63 -13.44 -10.70
N ASN A 78 -6.80 -13.30 -10.09
CA ASN A 78 -8.09 -13.36 -10.79
C ASN A 78 -8.38 -12.01 -11.47
N GLY A 79 -7.85 -10.91 -10.91
CA GLY A 79 -8.05 -9.53 -11.36
C GLY A 79 -8.94 -8.72 -10.42
N ASP A 80 -9.26 -9.26 -9.24
CA ASP A 80 -10.03 -8.55 -8.22
C ASP A 80 -9.16 -7.47 -7.56
N TYR A 81 -9.76 -6.31 -7.30
CA TYR A 81 -9.06 -5.16 -6.73
C TYR A 81 -8.64 -5.40 -5.27
N ILE A 82 -7.37 -5.12 -4.96
CA ILE A 82 -6.80 -5.22 -3.60
C ILE A 82 -6.71 -3.82 -2.96
N ALA A 83 -5.99 -2.90 -3.61
CA ALA A 83 -5.69 -1.57 -3.04
C ALA A 83 -5.10 -0.60 -4.07
N THR A 84 -5.17 0.70 -3.76
CA THR A 84 -4.33 1.76 -4.32
C THR A 84 -3.29 2.17 -3.29
N THR A 85 -2.06 2.44 -3.73
CA THR A 85 -1.03 3.08 -2.91
C THR A 85 -0.52 4.37 -3.54
N GLN A 86 -0.19 5.32 -2.68
CA GLN A 86 0.35 6.63 -3.04
C GLN A 86 1.37 7.07 -2.00
N TYR A 87 2.56 7.52 -2.42
CA TYR A 87 3.49 8.23 -1.54
C TYR A 87 2.92 9.61 -1.19
N VAL A 88 2.94 9.97 0.09
CA VAL A 88 2.35 11.21 0.61
C VAL A 88 3.24 11.87 1.66
N ASP A 89 3.19 13.19 1.77
CA ASP A 89 3.91 13.92 2.82
C ASP A 89 3.37 13.60 4.22
N PHE A 90 4.21 13.75 5.24
CA PHE A 90 3.80 13.70 6.65
C PHE A 90 2.57 14.56 6.95
N ASN A 91 2.45 15.72 6.29
CA ASN A 91 1.32 16.63 6.47
C ASN A 91 -0.03 16.04 6.05
N LYS A 92 -0.07 15.04 5.16
CA LYS A 92 -1.29 14.34 4.72
C LYS A 92 -1.84 13.35 5.76
N LEU A 93 -1.05 12.97 6.77
CA LEU A 93 -1.57 12.19 7.90
C LEU A 93 -2.60 13.02 8.70
N PRO A 94 -3.68 12.39 9.22
CA PRO A 94 -4.62 13.04 10.13
C PRO A 94 -3.93 13.60 11.39
N ALA A 95 -4.47 14.69 11.94
CA ALA A 95 -3.84 15.42 13.04
C ALA A 95 -3.55 14.54 14.27
N VAL A 96 -4.54 13.72 14.68
CA VAL A 96 -4.38 12.77 15.79
C VAL A 96 -3.28 11.73 15.53
N SER A 97 -3.18 11.26 14.28
CA SER A 97 -2.15 10.30 13.86
C SER A 97 -0.76 10.91 13.87
N LYS A 98 -0.60 12.18 13.42
CA LYS A 98 0.67 12.93 13.50
C LYS A 98 1.13 13.09 14.94
N SER A 99 0.27 13.60 15.81
CA SER A 99 0.60 13.81 17.23
C SER A 99 0.95 12.52 17.96
N ARG A 100 0.26 11.41 17.66
CA ARG A 100 0.57 10.10 18.27
C ARG A 100 1.85 9.47 17.70
N LEU A 101 2.11 9.58 16.40
CA LEU A 101 3.37 9.12 15.80
C LEU A 101 4.56 9.84 16.44
N GLN A 102 4.52 11.17 16.50
CA GLN A 102 5.55 12.00 17.15
C GLN A 102 5.70 11.71 18.65
N LYS A 103 4.62 11.34 19.35
CA LYS A 103 4.67 10.98 20.77
C LYS A 103 5.28 9.60 21.02
N PHE A 104 4.94 8.59 20.22
CA PHE A 104 5.39 7.22 20.43
C PHE A 104 6.77 6.93 19.81
N TYR A 105 7.18 7.70 18.81
CA TYR A 105 8.43 7.54 18.07
C TYR A 105 9.22 8.85 18.00
N ALA A 106 9.33 9.55 19.13
CA ALA A 106 9.98 10.86 19.21
C ALA A 106 11.45 10.87 18.75
N ASP A 107 12.17 9.76 18.98
CA ASP A 107 13.57 9.58 18.59
C ASP A 107 13.76 9.12 17.14
N TYR A 108 12.68 9.00 16.36
CA TYR A 108 12.69 8.56 14.96
C TYR A 108 12.35 9.70 14.00
N SER A 109 13.09 9.76 12.90
CA SER A 109 12.71 10.51 11.70
C SER A 109 11.71 9.70 10.87
N VAL A 110 10.73 10.38 10.28
CA VAL A 110 9.85 9.79 9.26
C VAL A 110 10.54 9.95 7.91
N ASP A 111 10.73 8.84 7.20
CA ASP A 111 11.50 8.78 5.95
C ASP A 111 10.57 8.83 4.73
N GLU A 112 9.65 7.86 4.61
CA GLU A 112 8.58 7.85 3.60
C GLU A 112 7.23 7.49 4.26
N ILE A 113 6.13 7.97 3.69
CA ILE A 113 4.77 7.53 4.05
C ILE A 113 4.03 7.11 2.80
N VAL A 114 3.36 5.98 2.91
CA VAL A 114 2.45 5.47 1.88
C VAL A 114 1.03 5.50 2.43
N ARG A 115 0.17 6.23 1.74
CA ARG A 115 -1.28 6.10 1.86
C ARG A 115 -1.69 4.81 1.15
N TYR A 116 -2.54 4.03 1.81
CA TYR A 116 -3.05 2.75 1.34
C TYR A 116 -4.58 2.80 1.38
N ASP A 117 -5.18 2.95 0.21
CA ASP A 117 -6.63 2.98 0.03
C ASP A 117 -7.10 1.61 -0.44
N PHE A 118 -8.18 1.11 0.14
CA PHE A 118 -8.76 -0.19 -0.20
C PHE A 118 -10.27 -0.14 -0.02
N ASP A 119 -10.97 -0.98 -0.76
CA ASP A 119 -12.41 -1.08 -0.62
C ASP A 119 -12.66 -1.90 0.66
N GLY A 120 -12.76 -1.19 1.80
CA GLY A 120 -12.96 -1.77 3.13
C GLY A 120 -14.17 -2.68 3.16
N GLN A 121 -14.15 -3.73 4.01
CA GLN A 121 -15.18 -4.78 3.98
C GLN A 121 -16.59 -4.18 4.03
N ASN A 122 -17.48 -4.64 3.15
CA ASN A 122 -18.87 -4.21 3.04
C ASN A 122 -19.72 -4.74 4.22
N ASP A 123 -19.37 -4.33 5.44
CA ASP A 123 -20.03 -4.75 6.69
C ASP A 123 -20.52 -3.55 7.52
N SER A 124 -20.91 -2.48 6.80
CA SER A 124 -21.38 -1.20 7.34
C SER A 124 -22.60 -1.32 8.26
N GLY A 125 -23.34 -2.44 8.20
CA GLY A 125 -24.45 -2.75 9.11
C GLY A 125 -24.03 -3.34 10.47
N LEU A 126 -22.89 -4.04 10.54
CA LEU A 126 -22.42 -4.73 11.75
C LEU A 126 -21.43 -3.91 12.59
N TYR A 127 -20.95 -2.75 12.11
CA TYR A 127 -20.08 -1.86 12.88
C TYR A 127 -20.67 -1.49 14.27
N LEU A 128 -21.97 -1.21 14.33
CA LEU A 128 -22.69 -0.88 15.57
C LEU A 128 -22.76 -2.05 16.56
N LEU A 129 -22.58 -3.28 16.10
CA LEU A 129 -22.68 -4.51 16.91
C LEU A 129 -21.30 -5.07 17.28
N SER A 130 -20.31 -4.91 16.43
CA SER A 130 -18.96 -5.47 16.60
C SER A 130 -17.95 -4.48 17.22
N GLY A 131 -18.21 -3.18 17.14
CA GLY A 131 -17.25 -2.13 17.48
C GLY A 131 -16.02 -2.09 16.56
N GLN A 132 -15.96 -2.91 15.52
CA GLN A 132 -14.80 -3.01 14.63
C GLN A 132 -14.80 -1.86 13.63
N ARG A 133 -14.00 -0.83 13.94
CA ARG A 133 -13.84 0.35 13.07
C ARG A 133 -13.32 -0.08 11.70
N ASN A 134 -14.13 0.18 10.68
CA ASN A 134 -13.81 -0.06 9.29
C ASN A 134 -13.19 1.21 8.68
N TYR A 135 -12.12 1.06 7.91
CA TYR A 135 -11.44 2.17 7.25
C TYR A 135 -11.25 1.82 5.78
N GLY A 136 -11.58 2.73 4.86
CA GLY A 136 -11.18 2.63 3.45
C GLY A 136 -9.75 3.11 3.19
N THR A 137 -9.10 3.71 4.20
CA THR A 137 -7.74 4.24 4.11
C THR A 137 -6.98 3.93 5.39
N ILE A 138 -5.78 3.38 5.25
CA ILE A 138 -4.75 3.37 6.29
C ILE A 138 -3.47 3.97 5.71
N TYR A 139 -2.51 4.24 6.57
CA TYR A 139 -1.19 4.72 6.18
C TYR A 139 -0.14 3.80 6.76
N PHE A 140 1.04 3.86 6.18
CA PHE A 140 2.22 3.26 6.78
C PHE A 140 3.39 4.22 6.63
N ALA A 141 4.25 4.26 7.65
CA ALA A 141 5.42 5.11 7.69
C ALA A 141 6.69 4.27 7.88
N SER A 142 7.74 4.61 7.12
CA SER A 142 9.11 4.27 7.48
C SER A 142 9.59 5.21 8.55
N LEU A 143 10.12 4.64 9.62
CA LEU A 143 10.72 5.34 10.74
C LEU A 143 12.18 4.92 10.84
N LYS A 144 13.08 5.90 10.98
CA LYS A 144 14.52 5.65 11.06
C LYS A 144 15.16 6.48 12.17
N ASN A 145 15.99 5.84 12.97
CA ASN A 145 16.91 6.51 13.89
C ASN A 145 18.37 6.20 13.47
N LYS A 146 19.33 6.29 14.41
CA LYS A 146 20.75 6.01 14.13
C LYS A 146 21.11 4.52 14.06
N GLU A 147 20.26 3.66 14.64
CA GLU A 147 20.57 2.25 14.93
C GLU A 147 19.71 1.30 14.10
N GLU A 148 18.42 1.60 13.95
CA GLU A 148 17.46 0.79 13.23
C GLU A 148 16.53 1.59 12.32
N SER A 149 15.85 0.87 11.45
CA SER A 149 14.77 1.38 10.60
C SER A 149 13.61 0.40 10.66
N MET A 150 12.39 0.91 10.75
CA MET A 150 11.19 0.11 10.97
C MET A 150 9.99 0.66 10.22
N VAL A 151 8.96 -0.17 10.13
CA VAL A 151 7.68 0.16 9.52
C VAL A 151 6.59 0.14 10.59
N VAL A 152 5.78 1.19 10.61
CA VAL A 152 4.54 1.24 11.40
C VAL A 152 3.31 1.36 10.50
N LYS A 153 2.21 0.71 10.89
CA LYS A 153 0.85 1.00 10.41
C LYS A 153 0.28 2.15 11.23
N ILE A 154 -0.40 3.07 10.55
CA ILE A 154 -1.07 4.23 11.12
C ILE A 154 -2.52 4.25 10.63
N THR A 155 -3.49 4.27 11.55
CA THR A 155 -4.91 4.43 11.20
C THR A 155 -5.34 5.91 11.24
N PRO A 156 -6.47 6.27 10.60
CA PRO A 156 -6.99 7.63 10.64
C PRO A 156 -7.37 8.19 12.02
N ASP A 157 -7.73 7.34 12.99
CA ASP A 157 -7.96 7.73 14.39
C ASP A 157 -6.67 7.78 15.24
N GLY A 158 -5.53 7.48 14.61
CA GLY A 158 -4.21 7.54 15.21
C GLY A 158 -3.81 6.31 16.03
N GLU A 159 -4.38 5.13 15.80
CA GLU A 159 -3.67 3.91 16.20
C GLU A 159 -2.35 3.86 15.42
N VAL A 160 -1.24 3.71 16.13
CA VAL A 160 0.09 3.49 15.54
C VAL A 160 0.58 2.15 16.06
N SER A 161 0.88 1.23 15.15
CA SER A 161 1.31 -0.13 15.50
C SER A 161 2.51 -0.55 14.67
N TYR A 162 3.58 -0.99 15.33
CA TYR A 162 4.72 -1.63 14.71
C TYR A 162 4.31 -2.80 13.79
N LEU A 163 5.03 -2.95 12.68
CA LEU A 163 4.87 -4.09 11.76
C LEU A 163 6.15 -4.92 11.64
N LYS A 164 7.29 -4.30 11.29
CA LYS A 164 8.58 -4.98 11.11
C LYS A 164 9.75 -3.99 11.11
N ASN A 165 10.97 -4.49 11.33
CA ASN A 165 12.21 -3.82 10.97
C ASN A 165 12.54 -3.96 9.46
N LEU A 166 13.49 -3.15 9.00
CA LEU A 166 13.90 -3.00 7.59
C LEU A 166 15.32 -3.48 7.34
#